data_AF-A0A512NES5-F1
#
_entry.id   AF-A0A512NES5-F1
#
_cell.length_a   1.000
_cell.length_b   1.000
_cell.length_c   1.000
_cell.angle_alpha   90.00
_cell.angle_beta   90.00
_cell.angle_gamma   90.00
#
_symmetry.space_group_name_H-M   'P 1'
#
loop_
_entity.id
_entity.type
_entity.pdbx_description
1 polymer ?
#
loop_
_entity_poly.entity_id
_entity_poly.type
_entity_poly.pdbx_seq_one_letter_code
_entity_poly.pdbx_strand_id
1 'polypeptide(L)' 'MLRVKSFAIIGVLALATAACGERPVDRALTGGAIGAGGGALVGAAAGNPVAGAVVGGLGGAAIGAATAPRQYYY' A
#
# COMPACT_ATOMS: atom_id res chain seq x y z
N MET A 1 24.84 -1.79 0.21
CA MET A 1 24.01 -0.61 -0.13
C MET A 1 23.33 -0.72 -1.50
N LEU A 2 24.01 -1.14 -2.58
CA LEU A 2 23.39 -1.28 -3.92
C LEU A 2 22.16 -2.22 -3.96
N ARG A 3 22.18 -3.36 -3.25
CA ARG A 3 21.08 -4.34 -3.26
C ARG A 3 19.76 -3.79 -2.69
N VAL A 4 19.83 -3.01 -1.61
CA VAL A 4 18.64 -2.40 -0.98
C VAL A 4 17.99 -1.37 -1.90
N LYS A 5 18.81 -0.60 -2.63
CA LYS A 5 18.32 0.35 -3.64
C LYS A 5 17.62 -0.39 -4.79
N SER A 6 18.14 -1.53 -5.25
CA SER A 6 17.44 -2.37 -6.25
C SER A 6 16.11 -2.91 -5.73
N PHE A 7 16.04 -3.41 -4.49
CA PHE A 7 14.77 -3.85 -3.91
C PHE A 7 13.75 -2.72 -3.74
N ALA A 8 14.21 -1.52 -3.36
CA ALA A 8 13.35 -0.35 -3.29
C ALA A 8 12.79 0.05 -4.66
N ILE A 9 13.62 0.02 -5.71
CA ILE A 9 13.19 0.31 -7.08
C ILE A 9 12.19 -0.75 -7.57
N ILE A 10 12.46 -2.04 -7.33
CA ILE A 10 11.55 -3.14 -7.68
C ILE A 10 10.23 -3.01 -6.91
N GLY A 11 10.28 -2.65 -5.63
CA GLY A 11 9.10 -2.36 -4.82
C GLY A 11 8.28 -1.22 -5.44
N VAL A 12 8.89 -0.07 -5.72
CA VAL A 12 8.22 1.07 -6.35
C VAL A 12 7.62 0.70 -7.71
N LEU A 13 8.32 -0.07 -8.54
CA LEU A 13 7.80 -0.57 -9.81
C LEU A 13 6.61 -1.51 -9.61
N ALA A 14 6.68 -2.45 -8.65
CA ALA A 14 5.60 -3.36 -8.34
C ALA A 14 4.35 -2.63 -7.80
N LEU A 15 4.56 -1.59 -6.98
CA LEU A 15 3.50 -0.68 -6.53
C LEU A 15 2.88 0.09 -7.70
N ALA A 16 3.69 0.58 -8.64
CA ALA A 16 3.23 1.29 -9.82
C ALA A 16 2.44 0.38 -10.77
N THR A 17 2.88 -0.88 -10.95
CA THR A 17 2.15 -1.87 -11.75
C THR A 17 0.87 -2.36 -11.07
N ALA A 18 0.86 -2.47 -9.73
CA ALA A 18 -0.33 -2.82 -8.97
C ALA A 18 -1.36 -1.67 -8.92
N ALA A 19 -0.90 -0.42 -9.00
CA ALA A 19 -1.79 0.70 -9.29
C ALA A 19 -2.40 0.59 -10.70
N CYS A 20 -1.72 -0.04 -11.66
CA CYS A 20 -2.34 -0.37 -12.95
C CYS A 20 -3.35 -1.52 -12.88
N GLY A 21 -3.62 -2.12 -11.71
CA GLY A 21 -4.65 -3.12 -11.55
C GLY A 21 -6.05 -2.53 -11.72
N GLU A 22 -6.77 -2.95 -12.77
CA GLU A 22 -8.17 -2.57 -13.01
C GLU A 22 -9.14 -3.02 -11.91
N ARG A 23 -8.77 -3.99 -11.06
CA ARG A 23 -9.68 -4.54 -10.06
C ARG A 23 -9.62 -3.78 -8.73
N PRO A 24 -10.77 -3.42 -8.14
CA PRO A 24 -10.82 -2.71 -6.86
C PRO A 24 -10.14 -3.43 -5.69
N VAL A 25 -10.21 -4.76 -5.68
CA VAL A 25 -9.60 -5.60 -4.64
C VAL A 25 -8.08 -5.52 -4.66
N ASP A 26 -7.44 -5.52 -5.85
CA ASP A 26 -5.98 -5.47 -5.93
C ASP A 26 -5.45 -4.12 -5.45
N ARG A 27 -6.12 -3.01 -5.80
CA ARG A 27 -5.77 -1.69 -5.29
C ARG A 27 -5.97 -1.58 -3.78
N ALA A 28 -7.04 -2.15 -3.24
CA ALA A 28 -7.29 -2.18 -1.79
C ALA A 28 -6.21 -3.01 -1.05
N LEU A 29 -5.87 -4.19 -1.56
CA LEU A 29 -4.83 -5.03 -0.95
C LEU A 29 -3.46 -4.34 -0.99
N THR A 30 -3.11 -3.78 -2.14
CA THR A 30 -1.81 -3.11 -2.31
C THR A 30 -1.74 -1.85 -1.45
N GLY A 31 -2.77 -1.00 -1.49
CA GLY A 31 -2.88 0.17 -0.64
C GLY A 31 -2.81 -0.18 0.84
N GLY A 32 -3.45 -1.28 1.26
CA GLY A 32 -3.40 -1.77 2.63
C GLY A 32 -2.01 -2.29 3.04
N ALA A 33 -1.32 -3.02 2.17
CA ALA A 33 0.03 -3.49 2.44
C ALA A 33 1.02 -2.32 2.58
N ILE A 34 0.95 -1.33 1.69
CA ILE A 34 1.80 -0.13 1.74
C ILE A 34 1.48 0.70 2.97
N GLY A 35 0.20 0.94 3.23
CA GLY A 35 -0.27 1.68 4.37
C GLY A 35 0.12 1.01 5.69
N ALA A 36 0.07 -0.32 5.76
CA ALA A 36 0.54 -1.07 6.93
C ALA A 36 2.05 -0.96 7.11
N GLY A 37 2.83 -1.07 6.02
CA GLY A 37 4.28 -0.91 6.08
C GLY A 37 4.70 0.50 6.52
N GLY A 38 4.17 1.54 5.89
CA GLY A 38 4.44 2.93 6.25
C GLY A 38 3.90 3.29 7.64
N GLY A 39 2.70 2.83 7.95
CA GLY A 39 2.06 2.99 9.25
C GLY A 39 2.82 2.30 10.38
N ALA A 40 3.42 1.13 10.14
CA ALA A 40 4.27 0.45 11.11
C ALA A 40 5.53 1.26 11.41
N LEU A 41 6.15 1.87 10.41
CA LEU A 41 7.35 2.71 10.58
C LEU A 41 7.02 3.96 11.42
N VAL A 42 5.91 4.64 11.10
CA VAL A 42 5.45 5.82 11.86
C VAL A 42 4.99 5.43 13.26
N GLY A 43 4.25 4.32 13.38
CA GLY A 43 3.80 3.77 14.67
C GLY A 43 4.96 3.34 15.55
N ALA A 44 6.03 2.78 14.98
CA ALA A 44 7.26 2.46 15.69
C ALA A 44 7.90 3.72 16.27
N ALA A 45 7.94 4.81 15.49
CA ALA A 45 8.44 6.10 15.98
C ALA A 45 7.53 6.69 17.09
N ALA A 46 6.23 6.42 17.06
CA ALA A 46 5.26 6.81 18.08
C ALA A 46 5.18 5.85 19.29
N GLY A 47 5.97 4.76 19.31
CA GLY A 47 6.01 3.78 20.40
C GLY A 47 4.99 2.64 20.31
N ASN A 48 4.16 2.58 19.26
CA ASN A 48 3.25 1.47 19.00
C ASN A 48 3.21 1.10 17.49
N PRO A 49 4.13 0.22 17.03
CA PRO A 49 4.22 -0.18 15.62
C PRO A 49 2.98 -0.93 15.14
N VAL A 50 2.34 -1.73 16.00
CA VAL A 50 1.16 -2.52 15.64
C VAL A 50 -0.04 -1.61 15.40
N ALA A 51 -0.27 -0.63 16.27
CA ALA A 51 -1.35 0.33 16.08
C ALA A 51 -1.14 1.14 14.79
N GLY A 52 0.09 1.59 14.53
CA GLY A 52 0.41 2.29 13.28
C GLY A 52 0.21 1.42 12.05
N ALA A 53 0.61 0.15 12.09
CA ALA A 53 0.40 -0.80 11.01
C ALA A 53 -1.09 -1.06 10.72
N VAL A 54 -1.90 -1.20 11.77
CA VAL A 54 -3.35 -1.43 11.64
C VAL A 54 -4.04 -0.19 11.07
N VAL A 55 -3.76 1.00 11.62
CA VAL A 55 -4.37 2.25 11.15
C VAL A 55 -3.94 2.56 9.72
N GLY A 56 -2.64 2.45 9.44
CA GLY A 56 -2.09 2.68 8.11
C GLY A 56 -2.61 1.65 7.11
N GLY A 57 -2.71 0.38 7.50
CA GLY A 57 -3.22 -0.68 6.63
C GLY A 57 -4.70 -0.54 6.30
N LEU A 58 -5.54 -0.21 7.29
CA LEU A 58 -6.96 0.05 7.06
C LEU A 58 -7.17 1.31 6.20
N GLY A 59 -6.44 2.40 6.51
CA GLY A 59 -6.51 3.64 5.75
C GLY A 59 -6.04 3.46 4.31
N GLY A 60 -4.90 2.80 4.13
CA GLY A 60 -4.34 2.50 2.80
C GLY A 60 -5.26 1.59 1.97
N ALA A 61 -5.90 0.61 2.59
CA ALA A 61 -6.86 -0.26 1.90
C ALA A 61 -8.13 0.49 1.48
N ALA A 62 -8.66 1.35 2.36
CA ALA A 62 -9.83 2.17 2.05
C ALA A 62 -9.55 3.15 0.90
N ILE A 63 -8.39 3.83 0.92
CA ILE A 63 -7.98 4.75 -0.16
C ILE A 63 -7.73 3.96 -1.45
N GLY A 64 -7.10 2.79 -1.37
CA GLY A 64 -6.89 1.89 -2.50
C GLY A 64 -8.21 1.44 -3.14
N ALA A 65 -9.19 1.05 -2.33
CA ALA A 65 -10.54 0.71 -2.81
C ALA A 65 -11.28 1.91 -3.40
N ALA A 66 -11.16 3.09 -2.78
CA ALA A 66 -11.85 4.31 -3.22
C ALA A 66 -11.28 4.89 -4.53
N THR A 67 -9.98 4.72 -4.76
CA THR A 67 -9.28 5.18 -5.97
C THR A 67 -9.23 4.13 -7.09
N ALA A 68 -9.81 2.96 -6.86
CA ALA A 68 -9.92 1.94 -7.89
C ALA A 68 -10.80 2.42 -9.06
N PRO A 69 -10.39 2.15 -10.31
CA PRO A 69 -11.24 2.44 -11.45
C PRO A 69 -12.54 1.63 -11.31
N ARG A 70 -13.68 2.32 -11.30
CA ARG A 70 -14.97 1.63 -11.40
C ARG A 70 -15.05 1.04 -12.80
N GLN A 71 -15.11 -0.29 -12.90
CA GLN A 71 -15.50 -0.94 -14.15
C GLN A 71 -16.95 -0.58 -14.44
N TYR A 72 -17.15 0.47 -15.25
CA TYR A 72 -18.40 0.66 -15.95
C TYR A 72 -18.51 -0.52 -16.94
N TYR A 73 -19.30 -1.52 -16.57
CA TYR A 73 -19.81 -2.51 -17.52
C TYR A 73 -20.62 -1.73 -18.56
N TYR A 74 -20.13 -1.64 -19.80
CA TYR A 74 -20.89 -1.24 -20.98
C TYR A 74 -20.96 -2.44 -21.93
#